data_AF-A0A3S0XPI0-F1
#
_entry.id   AF-A0A3S0XPI0-F1
#
_cell.length_a   1.000
_cell.length_b   1.000
_cell.length_c   1.000
_cell.angle_alpha   90.00
_cell.angle_beta   90.00
_cell.angle_gamma   90.00
#
_symmetry.space_group_name_H-M   'P 1'
#
loop_
_entity.id
_entity.type
_entity.pdbx_description
1 polymer ?
#
loop_
_entity_poly.entity_id
_entity_poly.type
_entity_poly.pdbx_seq_one_letter_code
_entity_poly.pdbx_strand_id
1 'polypeptide(L)'
;MRSLSPSELKLLNSADFNTSEFNNIPDTNQTITALPAPPEQLAYENLSEKLHFFSLRDQLIFMFKPALRKEYEAYVSQQAGNVGYRTLVPKNLQQASDLTVANLYYYFKIRDESEIERAEIMEALAI
;
A
#
# COMPACT_ATOMS: atom_id res chain seq x y z
N MET A 1 12.15 22.26 -25.79
CA MET A 1 11.94 22.93 -24.49
C MET A 1 11.19 24.22 -24.74
N ARG A 2 10.06 24.46 -24.07
CA ARG A 2 9.24 25.66 -24.25
C ARG A 2 9.71 26.70 -23.24
N SER A 3 10.08 27.89 -23.70
CA SER A 3 10.47 29.00 -22.82
C SER A 3 9.24 29.68 -22.24
N LEU A 4 9.33 30.11 -20.98
CA LEU A 4 8.26 30.87 -20.32
C LEU A 4 8.05 32.22 -21.01
N SER A 5 6.78 32.63 -21.10
CA SER A 5 6.40 33.95 -21.58
C SER A 5 6.77 35.03 -20.54
N PRO A 6 6.89 36.31 -20.95
CA PRO A 6 7.23 37.41 -20.05
C PRO A 6 6.27 37.55 -18.86
N SER A 7 4.99 37.23 -19.08
CA SER A 7 3.95 37.26 -18.04
C SER A 7 4.17 36.17 -16.99
N GLU A 8 4.56 34.97 -17.41
CA GLU A 8 4.86 33.85 -16.51
C GLU A 8 6.15 34.10 -15.73
N LEU A 9 7.17 34.68 -16.37
CA LEU A 9 8.39 35.12 -15.68
C LEU A 9 8.11 36.18 -14.63
N LYS A 10 7.23 37.15 -14.93
CA LYS A 10 6.82 38.16 -13.97
C LYS A 10 6.07 37.55 -12.78
N LEU A 11 5.19 36.58 -13.05
CA LEU A 11 4.44 35.88 -12.02
C LEU A 11 5.36 35.07 -11.09
N LEU A 12 6.35 34.37 -11.67
CA LEU A 12 7.36 33.63 -10.94
C LEU A 12 8.22 34.55 -10.06
N ASN A 13 8.65 35.69 -10.58
CA ASN A 13 9.47 36.66 -9.84
C ASN A 13 8.67 37.42 -8.76
N SER A 14 7.34 37.48 -8.89
CA SER A 14 6.46 38.09 -7.88
C SER A 14 6.01 37.12 -6.79
N ALA A 15 6.29 35.82 -6.94
CA ALA A 15 5.94 34.83 -5.93
C ALA A 15 6.90 34.94 -4.74
N ASP A 16 6.33 35.14 -3.56
CA ASP A 16 7.10 35.25 -2.32
C ASP A 16 7.42 33.85 -1.79
N PHE A 17 8.43 33.21 -2.37
CA PHE A 17 8.93 31.90 -1.94
C PHE A 17 9.51 31.90 -0.51
N ASN A 18 9.64 33.07 0.11
CA ASN A 18 10.05 33.21 1.50
C ASN A 18 8.91 32.97 2.49
N THR A 19 7.68 32.77 2.03
CA THR A 19 6.58 32.17 2.83
C THR A 19 6.78 30.66 2.94
N SER A 20 7.98 30.31 3.39
CA SER A 20 8.39 28.97 3.67
C SER A 20 7.99 28.68 5.11
N GLU A 21 7.04 27.76 5.29
CA GLU A 21 6.89 27.01 6.54
C GLU A 21 8.21 26.29 6.95
N PHE A 22 9.23 26.29 6.08
CA PHE A 22 10.58 25.76 6.30
C PHE A 22 11.65 26.83 6.66
N ASN A 23 11.31 28.13 6.78
CA ASN A 23 12.30 29.17 7.15
C ASN A 23 12.58 29.27 8.66
N ASN A 24 12.02 28.38 9.49
CA ASN A 24 12.43 28.22 10.88
C ASN A 24 13.56 27.18 11.01
N ILE A 25 14.76 27.54 10.56
CA ILE A 25 15.96 27.01 11.20
C ILE A 25 16.48 28.14 12.10
N PRO A 26 16.10 28.19 13.39
CA PRO A 26 16.89 28.91 14.35
C PRO A 26 18.09 28.03 14.67
N ASP A 27 19.28 28.51 14.32
CA ASP A 27 20.49 28.05 14.98
C ASP A 27 20.30 28.18 16.50
N THR A 28 20.60 27.10 17.22
CA THR A 28 20.71 26.99 18.69
C THR A 28 19.45 26.53 19.44
N ASN A 29 19.47 25.25 19.84
CA ASN A 29 18.82 24.67 21.02
C ASN A 29 17.31 24.86 21.20
N GLN A 30 16.51 24.75 20.14
CA GLN A 30 15.05 24.66 20.28
C GLN A 30 14.60 23.22 20.10
N THR A 31 14.02 22.68 21.17
CA THR A 31 13.32 21.39 21.20
C THR A 31 12.43 21.28 19.97
N ILE A 32 12.74 20.32 19.10
CA ILE A 32 11.96 20.00 17.91
C ILE A 32 10.52 19.79 18.39
N THR A 33 9.68 20.80 18.21
CA THR A 33 8.26 20.65 18.44
C THR A 33 7.77 19.91 17.21
N ALA A 34 7.73 18.58 17.32
CA ALA A 34 7.30 17.70 16.25
C ALA A 34 5.93 18.18 15.74
N LEU A 35 5.90 18.66 14.50
CA LEU A 35 4.64 18.91 13.82
C LEU A 35 3.84 17.61 13.86
N PRO A 36 2.54 17.65 14.21
CA PRO A 36 1.73 16.43 14.25
C PRO A 36 1.76 15.80 12.87
N ALA A 37 2.08 14.50 12.82
CA ALA A 37 2.13 13.75 11.58
C ALA A 37 0.82 13.96 10.81
N PRO A 38 0.88 14.11 9.46
CA PRO A 38 -0.33 14.22 8.65
C PRO A 38 -1.29 13.07 8.97
N PRO A 39 -2.61 13.32 8.96
CA PRO A 39 -3.60 12.29 9.27
C PRO A 39 -3.47 11.05 8.37
N GLU A 40 -3.03 11.24 7.13
CA GLU A 40 -2.72 10.17 6.18
C GLU A 40 -1.54 9.30 6.64
N GLN A 41 -0.54 9.91 7.27
CA GLN A 41 0.62 9.18 7.77
C GLN A 41 0.29 8.36 9.02
N LEU A 42 -0.52 8.91 9.94
CA LEU A 42 -1.02 8.14 11.09
C LEU A 42 -1.90 6.97 10.64
N ALA A 43 -2.71 7.18 9.61
CA ALA A 43 -3.49 6.12 9.00
C ALA A 43 -2.58 5.06 8.37
N TYR A 44 -1.57 5.47 7.59
CA TYR A 44 -0.60 4.56 6.98
C TYR A 44 0.17 3.75 8.02
N GLU A 45 0.69 4.37 9.08
CA GLU A 45 1.45 3.68 10.12
C GLU A 45 0.59 2.62 10.83
N ASN A 46 -0.64 2.97 11.23
CA ASN A 46 -1.57 2.02 11.86
C ASN A 46 -1.92 0.83 10.94
N LEU A 47 -2.04 1.10 9.65
CA LEU A 47 -2.35 0.12 8.64
C LEU A 47 -1.12 -0.74 8.32
N SER A 48 0.08 -0.17 8.24
CA SER A 48 1.32 -0.85 7.85
C SER A 48 1.74 -1.95 8.81
N GLU A 49 1.48 -1.79 10.12
CA GLU A 49 1.78 -2.84 11.11
C GLU A 49 0.89 -4.07 10.94
N LYS A 50 -0.30 -3.90 10.34
CA LYS A 50 -1.32 -4.94 10.25
C LYS A 50 -1.43 -5.55 8.85
N LEU A 51 -0.78 -4.94 7.86
CA LEU A 51 -1.13 -5.11 6.46
C LEU A 51 0.10 -5.16 5.55
N HIS A 52 -0.02 -5.90 4.46
CA HIS A 52 1.00 -5.92 3.43
C HIS A 52 0.95 -4.64 2.60
N PHE A 53 2.09 -4.01 2.28
CA PHE A 53 2.10 -2.77 1.48
C PHE A 53 1.29 -2.89 0.17
N PHE A 54 1.47 -3.99 -0.56
CA PHE A 54 0.72 -4.21 -1.79
C PHE A 54 -0.78 -4.43 -1.58
N SER A 55 -1.24 -4.92 -0.41
CA SER A 55 -2.68 -5.06 -0.16
C SER A 55 -3.36 -3.70 -0.02
N LEU A 56 -2.68 -2.72 0.59
CA LEU A 56 -3.16 -1.34 0.67
C LEU A 56 -3.28 -0.68 -0.71
N ARG A 57 -2.26 -0.85 -1.55
CA ARG A 57 -2.31 -0.37 -2.94
C ARG A 57 -3.48 -1.01 -3.71
N ASP A 58 -3.61 -2.33 -3.60
CA ASP A 58 -4.59 -3.07 -4.39
C ASP A 58 -6.03 -2.81 -3.92
N GLN A 59 -6.24 -2.52 -2.63
CA GLN A 59 -7.51 -2.00 -2.13
C GLN A 59 -7.95 -0.75 -2.90
N LEU A 60 -7.04 0.21 -3.13
CA LEU A 60 -7.36 1.41 -3.91
C LEU A 60 -7.63 1.06 -5.38
N ILE A 61 -6.87 0.11 -5.94
CA ILE A 61 -7.05 -0.32 -7.33
C ILE A 61 -8.44 -0.95 -7.54
N PHE A 62 -8.99 -1.67 -6.56
CA PHE A 62 -10.33 -2.27 -6.67
C PHE A 62 -11.42 -1.23 -6.98
N MET A 63 -11.28 0.01 -6.47
CA MET A 63 -12.21 1.10 -6.75
C MET A 63 -12.26 1.46 -8.24
N PHE A 64 -11.16 1.29 -8.97
CA PHE A 64 -11.06 1.59 -10.39
C PHE A 64 -11.20 0.35 -11.27
N LYS A 65 -10.89 -0.84 -10.72
CA LYS A 65 -10.86 -2.11 -11.44
C LYS A 65 -11.57 -3.21 -10.63
N PRO A 66 -12.92 -3.24 -10.63
CA PRO A 66 -13.68 -4.22 -9.86
C PRO A 66 -13.49 -5.67 -10.33
N ALA A 67 -13.06 -5.88 -11.58
CA ALA A 67 -12.69 -7.20 -12.08
C ALA A 67 -11.52 -7.82 -11.30
N LEU A 68 -10.52 -7.00 -10.94
CA LEU A 68 -9.36 -7.45 -10.17
C LEU A 68 -9.77 -7.95 -8.79
N ARG A 69 -10.74 -7.29 -8.15
CA ARG A 69 -11.30 -7.74 -6.87
C ARG A 69 -11.87 -9.16 -6.98
N LYS A 70 -12.62 -9.45 -8.04
CA LYS A 70 -13.20 -10.78 -8.28
C LYS A 70 -12.15 -11.86 -8.50
N GLU A 71 -11.06 -11.53 -9.20
CA GLU A 71 -9.92 -12.44 -9.38
C GLU A 71 -9.30 -12.80 -8.03
N TYR A 72 -9.15 -11.81 -7.14
CA TYR A 72 -8.61 -12.01 -5.80
C TYR A 72 -9.54 -12.85 -4.92
N GLU A 73 -10.85 -12.59 -4.95
CA GLU A 73 -11.85 -13.42 -4.26
C GLU A 73 -11.78 -14.89 -4.71
N ALA A 74 -11.69 -15.13 -6.02
CA ALA A 74 -11.62 -16.47 -6.58
C ALA A 74 -10.35 -17.19 -6.12
N TYR A 75 -9.20 -16.53 -6.20
CA TYR A 75 -7.92 -17.08 -5.73
C TYR A 75 -7.96 -17.39 -4.23
N VAL A 76 -8.42 -16.43 -3.41
CA VAL A 76 -8.53 -16.60 -1.96
C VAL A 76 -9.46 -17.78 -1.63
N SER A 77 -10.61 -17.88 -2.29
CA SER A 77 -11.54 -18.99 -2.06
C SER A 77 -10.95 -20.35 -2.43
N GLN A 78 -10.16 -20.40 -3.52
CA GLN A 78 -9.48 -21.63 -3.94
C GLN A 78 -8.42 -22.05 -2.92
N GLN A 79 -7.52 -21.13 -2.54
CA GLN A 79 -6.44 -21.45 -1.61
C GLN A 79 -6.94 -21.75 -0.20
N ALA A 80 -7.96 -21.02 0.26
CA ALA A 80 -8.65 -21.33 1.50
C ALA A 80 -9.25 -22.75 1.50
N GLY A 81 -9.77 -23.21 0.36
CA GLY A 81 -10.26 -24.58 0.18
C GLY A 81 -9.14 -25.61 0.37
N ASN A 82 -7.98 -25.37 -0.25
CA ASN A 82 -6.82 -26.27 -0.20
C ASN A 82 -6.29 -26.47 1.23
N VAL A 83 -6.30 -25.40 2.05
CA VAL A 83 -5.80 -25.43 3.43
C VAL A 83 -6.88 -25.63 4.50
N GLY A 84 -8.14 -25.85 4.08
CA GLY A 84 -9.24 -26.22 4.99
C GLY A 84 -10.00 -25.07 5.65
N TYR A 85 -9.80 -23.81 5.23
CA TYR A 85 -10.58 -22.66 5.72
C TYR A 85 -11.95 -22.58 5.04
N ARG A 86 -12.90 -23.37 5.55
CA ARG A 86 -14.25 -23.55 4.97
C ARG A 86 -15.14 -22.29 4.99
N THR A 87 -14.76 -21.24 5.72
CA THR A 87 -15.54 -20.00 5.83
C THR A 87 -15.20 -18.98 4.75
N LEU A 88 -14.06 -19.09 4.08
CA LEU A 88 -13.63 -18.15 3.03
C LEU A 88 -14.19 -18.57 1.66
N VAL A 89 -15.51 -18.76 1.61
CA VAL A 89 -16.24 -19.07 0.36
C VAL A 89 -16.60 -17.80 -0.40
N PRO A 90 -16.90 -17.88 -1.71
CA PRO A 90 -17.11 -16.69 -2.54
C PRO A 90 -18.18 -15.74 -1.98
N LYS A 91 -19.28 -16.29 -1.44
CA LYS A 91 -20.35 -15.49 -0.82
C LYS A 91 -19.86 -14.62 0.33
N ASN A 92 -19.00 -15.15 1.20
CA ASN A 92 -18.49 -14.41 2.35
C ASN A 92 -17.42 -13.40 1.93
N LEU A 93 -16.59 -13.75 0.94
CA LEU A 93 -15.59 -12.84 0.38
C LEU A 93 -16.21 -11.66 -0.35
N GLN A 94 -17.33 -11.86 -1.04
CA GLN A 94 -18.08 -10.77 -1.66
C GLN A 94 -18.57 -9.72 -0.65
N GLN A 95 -18.97 -10.17 0.54
CA GLN A 95 -19.40 -9.32 1.65
C GLN A 95 -18.23 -8.71 2.43
N ALA A 96 -17.03 -9.26 2.28
CA ALA A 96 -15.85 -8.75 2.96
C ALA A 96 -15.42 -7.40 2.39
N SER A 97 -14.73 -6.62 3.21
CA SER A 97 -14.16 -5.34 2.76
C SER A 97 -13.07 -5.57 1.70
N ASP A 98 -12.87 -4.58 0.84
CA ASP A 98 -11.78 -4.58 -0.15
C ASP A 98 -10.42 -4.82 0.50
N LEU A 99 -10.23 -4.19 1.67
CA LEU A 99 -9.03 -4.39 2.50
C LEU A 99 -8.86 -5.86 2.89
N THR A 100 -9.92 -6.50 3.38
CA THR A 100 -9.89 -7.92 3.79
C THR A 100 -9.51 -8.82 2.62
N VAL A 101 -10.12 -8.63 1.45
CA VAL A 101 -9.84 -9.45 0.26
C VAL A 101 -8.39 -9.27 -0.19
N ALA A 102 -7.88 -8.04 -0.23
CA ALA A 102 -6.50 -7.76 -0.61
C ALA A 102 -5.51 -8.40 0.38
N ASN A 103 -5.77 -8.31 1.68
CA ASN A 103 -4.90 -8.93 2.69
C ASN A 103 -4.87 -10.45 2.58
N LEU A 104 -6.04 -11.08 2.44
CA LEU A 104 -6.14 -12.52 2.33
C LEU A 104 -5.41 -13.02 1.08
N TYR A 105 -5.50 -12.29 -0.03
CA TYR A 105 -4.75 -12.60 -1.24
C TYR A 105 -3.24 -12.65 -0.97
N TYR A 106 -2.69 -11.59 -0.36
CA TYR A 106 -1.25 -11.54 -0.08
C TYR A 106 -0.82 -12.54 1.00
N TYR A 107 -1.67 -12.84 1.97
CA TYR A 107 -1.42 -13.90 2.94
C TYR A 107 -1.23 -15.27 2.26
N PHE A 108 -2.13 -15.65 1.34
CA PHE A 108 -2.00 -16.91 0.62
C PHE A 108 -0.85 -16.90 -0.38
N LYS A 109 -0.65 -15.79 -1.08
CA LYS A 109 0.42 -15.66 -2.08
C LYS A 109 1.81 -15.82 -1.47
N ILE A 110 2.08 -15.17 -0.35
CA ILE A 110 3.38 -15.28 0.35
C ILE A 110 3.59 -16.71 0.87
N ARG A 111 2.52 -17.36 1.36
CA ARG A 111 2.61 -18.76 1.80
C ARG A 111 2.89 -19.69 0.63
N ASP A 112 2.16 -19.56 -0.47
CA ASP A 112 2.39 -20.37 -1.68
C ASP A 112 3.83 -20.23 -2.18
N GLU A 113 4.35 -18.99 -2.29
CA GLU A 113 5.74 -18.73 -2.69
C GLU A 113 6.75 -19.37 -1.73
N SER A 114 6.50 -19.30 -0.42
CA SER A 114 7.39 -19.91 0.58
C SER A 114 7.38 -21.44 0.58
N GLU A 115 6.24 -22.06 0.27
CA GLU A 115 6.13 -23.53 0.17
C GLU A 115 6.79 -24.03 -1.13
N ILE A 116 6.70 -23.27 -2.23
CA ILE A 116 7.42 -23.56 -3.48
C ILE A 116 8.93 -23.50 -3.25
N GLU A 117 9.43 -22.42 -2.64
CA GLU A 117 10.86 -22.26 -2.34
C GLU A 117 11.38 -23.40 -1.43
N ARG A 118 10.62 -23.79 -0.41
CA ARG A 118 10.96 -24.95 0.44
C ARG A 118 11.03 -26.26 -0.35
N ALA A 119 10.05 -26.50 -1.24
CA ALA A 119 10.00 -27.72 -2.04
C ALA A 119 11.20 -27.82 -2.99
N GLU A 120 11.54 -26.72 -3.67
CA GLU A 120 12.70 -26.63 -4.58
C GLU A 120 14.03 -26.88 -3.84
N ILE A 121 14.19 -26.30 -2.63
CA ILE A 121 15.38 -26.54 -1.79
C ILE A 121 15.47 -28.01 -1.37
N MET A 122 14.36 -28.65 -0.99
CA MET A 122 14.36 -30.06 -0.61
C MET A 122 14.67 -30.99 -1.79
N GLU A 123 14.20 -30.67 -3.00
CA GLU A 123 14.53 -31.40 -4.23
C GLU A 123 16.01 -31.27 -4.59
N ALA A 124 16.57 -30.06 -4.49
CA ALA A 124 17.99 -29.81 -4.78
C ALA A 124 18.95 -30.49 -3.77
N LEU A 125 18.52 -30.71 -2.53
CA LEU A 125 19.30 -31.42 -1.50
C LEU A 125 19.18 -32.96 -1.58
N ALA A 126 18.27 -33.48 -2.40
CA ALA A 126 18.05 -34.91 -2.58
C ALA A 126 18.87 -35.54 -3.74
N ILE A 127 19.73 -34.75 -4.40
CA ILE A 127 20.65 -35.14 -5.48
C ILE A 127 22.09 -35.13 -4.95
#